data_AF-A0A349PZG0-F1
#
_entry.id   AF-A0A349PZG0-F1
#
_cell.length_a   1.000
_cell.length_b   1.000
_cell.length_c   1.000
_cell.angle_alpha   90.00
_cell.angle_beta   90.00
_cell.angle_gamma   90.00
#
_symmetry.space_group_name_H-M   'P 1'
#
loop_
_entity.id
_entity.type
_entity.pdbx_description
1 polymer ?
#
loop_
_entity_poly.entity_id
_entity_poly.type
_entity_poly.pdbx_seq_one_letter_code
_entity_poly.pdbx_strand_id
1 'polypeptide(L)'
;MKKLFKFLGLALFVFLIYFGYTTYPKLDLISGFSAKSMASGHFIDHRSQETIEKGDNDIEKITLAKNKIDENGKFATSSVFGFKERKAIYREGLGATLINADFDISKPYKVPKRTKINNNLPFPYGNNEPKVSLPNGMDSVFANIDYEKLEKAVANAFDVNGKINKRTRSVLVIYKDKIIAEKYDTGFDKNSKILGWSMT
;
A
#
# COMPACT_ATOMS: atom_id res chain seq x y z
N MET A 1 -43.31 -21.43 -28.01
CA MET A 1 -42.51 -21.67 -26.80
C MET A 1 -41.13 -22.30 -27.08
N LYS A 2 -41.02 -23.51 -27.68
CA LYS A 2 -39.71 -24.16 -27.92
C LYS A 2 -38.70 -23.35 -28.76
N LYS A 3 -39.15 -22.58 -29.76
CA LYS A 3 -38.26 -21.71 -30.57
C LYS A 3 -37.71 -20.54 -29.76
N LEU A 4 -38.51 -19.97 -28.85
CA LEU A 4 -38.10 -18.84 -28.00
C LEU A 4 -36.98 -19.25 -27.03
N PHE A 5 -37.11 -20.42 -26.37
CA PHE A 5 -36.04 -20.95 -25.52
C PHE A 5 -34.72 -21.22 -26.27
N LYS A 6 -34.79 -21.63 -27.55
CA LYS A 6 -33.60 -21.78 -28.39
C LYS A 6 -32.92 -20.43 -28.67
N PHE A 7 -33.69 -19.39 -28.98
CA PHE A 7 -33.15 -18.04 -29.18
C PHE A 7 -32.58 -17.43 -27.90
N LEU A 8 -33.25 -17.59 -26.76
CA LEU A 8 -32.70 -17.16 -25.46
C LEU A 8 -31.41 -17.91 -25.12
N GLY A 9 -31.36 -19.22 -25.34
CA GLY A 9 -30.16 -20.01 -25.12
C GLY A 9 -28.99 -19.54 -25.99
N LEU A 10 -29.24 -19.29 -27.28
CA LEU A 10 -28.22 -18.75 -28.18
C LEU A 10 -27.77 -17.34 -27.77
N ALA A 11 -28.71 -16.46 -27.41
CA ALA A 11 -28.40 -15.11 -26.96
C ALA A 11 -27.56 -15.13 -25.68
N LEU A 12 -27.91 -15.97 -24.70
CA LEU A 12 -27.15 -16.16 -23.48
C LEU A 12 -25.75 -16.70 -23.78
N PHE A 13 -25.62 -17.66 -24.69
CA PHE A 13 -24.33 -18.22 -25.08
C PHE A 13 -23.42 -17.17 -25.72
N VAL A 14 -23.94 -16.39 -26.68
CA VAL A 14 -23.20 -15.29 -27.32
C VAL A 14 -22.82 -14.23 -26.27
N PHE A 15 -23.74 -13.90 -25.36
CA PHE A 15 -23.47 -12.97 -24.27
C PHE A 15 -22.34 -13.46 -23.36
N LEU A 16 -22.34 -14.73 -22.96
CA LEU A 16 -21.29 -15.30 -22.11
C LEU A 16 -19.92 -15.30 -22.80
N ILE A 17 -19.87 -15.62 -24.10
CA ILE A 17 -18.63 -15.54 -24.89
C ILE A 17 -18.12 -14.09 -24.92
N TYR A 18 -18.98 -13.14 -25.27
CA TYR A 18 -18.62 -11.74 -25.34
C TYR A 18 -18.16 -11.19 -23.98
N PHE A 19 -18.90 -11.50 -22.93
CA PHE A 19 -18.57 -11.10 -21.55
C PHE A 19 -17.24 -11.72 -21.10
N GLY A 20 -17.03 -13.01 -21.37
CA GLY A 20 -15.78 -13.70 -21.07
C GLY A 20 -14.60 -13.08 -21.82
N TYR A 21 -14.72 -12.89 -23.13
CA TYR A 21 -13.67 -12.29 -23.97
C TYR A 21 -13.28 -10.88 -23.51
N THR A 22 -14.26 -10.05 -23.13
CA THR A 22 -14.02 -8.66 -22.71
C THR A 22 -13.58 -8.52 -21.26
N THR A 23 -13.91 -9.48 -20.39
CA THR A 23 -13.62 -9.40 -18.94
C THR A 23 -12.40 -10.20 -18.53
N TYR A 24 -12.11 -11.32 -19.20
CA TYR A 24 -11.00 -12.21 -18.85
C TYR A 24 -9.62 -11.53 -18.88
N PRO A 25 -9.29 -10.64 -19.85
CA PRO A 25 -8.02 -9.90 -19.82
C PRO A 25 -7.92 -8.92 -18.65
N LYS A 26 -9.03 -8.40 -18.12
CA LYS A 26 -9.03 -7.46 -17.00
C LYS A 26 -8.57 -8.12 -15.69
N LEU A 27 -8.71 -9.44 -15.59
CA LEU A 27 -8.21 -10.19 -14.44
C LEU A 27 -6.68 -10.05 -14.29
N ASP A 28 -5.95 -9.82 -15.39
CA ASP A 28 -4.51 -9.55 -15.34
C ASP A 28 -4.17 -8.29 -14.55
N LEU A 29 -4.99 -7.25 -14.68
CA LEU A 29 -4.81 -5.99 -13.95
C LEU A 29 -5.08 -6.19 -12.46
N ILE A 30 -6.15 -6.92 -12.12
CA ILE A 30 -6.52 -7.20 -10.73
C ILE A 30 -5.40 -8.00 -10.05
N SER A 31 -5.02 -9.13 -10.64
CA SER A 31 -3.97 -10.00 -10.09
C SER A 31 -2.61 -9.32 -10.07
N GLY A 32 -2.26 -8.58 -11.13
CA GLY A 32 -0.97 -7.88 -11.22
C GLY A 32 -0.83 -6.76 -10.21
N PHE A 33 -1.87 -5.93 -10.05
CA PHE A 33 -1.90 -4.88 -9.04
C PHE A 33 -1.79 -5.48 -7.64
N SER A 34 -2.64 -6.46 -7.33
CA SER A 34 -2.69 -7.06 -5.99
C SER A 34 -1.35 -7.72 -5.64
N ALA A 35 -0.75 -8.49 -6.55
CA ALA A 35 0.54 -9.16 -6.29
C ALA A 35 1.65 -8.15 -6.00
N LYS A 36 1.73 -7.07 -6.79
CA LYS A 36 2.74 -6.01 -6.60
C LYS A 36 2.52 -5.24 -5.29
N SER A 37 1.26 -4.91 -4.98
CA SER A 37 0.89 -4.24 -3.73
C SER A 37 1.26 -5.09 -2.52
N MET A 38 0.91 -6.38 -2.55
CA MET A 38 1.27 -7.38 -1.53
C MET A 38 2.78 -7.48 -1.31
N ALA A 39 3.55 -7.70 -2.37
CA ALA A 39 5.01 -7.79 -2.26
C ALA A 39 5.64 -6.48 -1.76
N SER A 40 5.10 -5.32 -2.17
CA SER A 40 5.60 -4.01 -1.72
C SER A 40 5.31 -3.78 -0.24
N GLY A 41 4.04 -3.89 0.18
CA GLY A 41 3.65 -3.66 1.57
C GLY A 41 4.31 -4.64 2.53
N HIS A 42 4.47 -5.89 2.12
CA HIS A 42 5.01 -6.91 3.01
C HIS A 42 6.55 -6.89 3.07
N PHE A 43 7.25 -6.98 1.94
CA PHE A 43 8.72 -7.11 1.98
C PHE A 43 9.45 -5.78 2.13
N ILE A 44 8.84 -4.65 1.77
CA ILE A 44 9.43 -3.33 1.95
C ILE A 44 9.02 -2.75 3.30
N ASP A 45 7.75 -2.82 3.65
CA ASP A 45 7.19 -2.15 4.84
C ASP A 45 6.83 -3.09 6.00
N HIS A 46 7.08 -4.40 5.85
CA HIS A 46 6.86 -5.40 6.91
C HIS A 46 5.42 -5.45 7.44
N ARG A 47 4.46 -5.02 6.62
CA ARG A 47 3.03 -5.08 6.98
C ARG A 47 2.47 -6.49 6.82
N SER A 48 1.51 -6.82 7.67
CA SER A 48 0.78 -8.08 7.57
C SER A 48 -0.03 -8.15 6.27
N GLN A 49 -0.34 -9.37 5.81
CA GLN A 49 -1.20 -9.55 4.64
C GLN A 49 -2.58 -8.89 4.84
N GLU A 50 -3.17 -9.04 6.03
CA GLU A 50 -4.48 -8.48 6.35
C GLU A 50 -4.48 -6.95 6.26
N THR A 51 -3.43 -6.29 6.78
CA THR A 51 -3.29 -4.82 6.71
C THR A 51 -3.24 -4.33 5.27
N ILE A 52 -2.54 -5.06 4.39
CA ILE A 52 -2.43 -4.69 2.97
C ILE A 52 -3.75 -4.94 2.25
N GLU A 53 -4.40 -6.08 2.51
CA GLU A 53 -5.68 -6.44 1.89
C GLU A 53 -6.80 -5.47 2.26
N LYS A 54 -6.86 -5.06 3.53
CA LYS A 54 -7.89 -4.15 4.05
C LYS A 54 -7.56 -2.67 3.88
N GLY A 55 -6.31 -2.32 3.56
CA GLY A 55 -5.86 -0.93 3.53
C GLY A 55 -5.33 -0.43 2.19
N ASP A 56 -4.62 -1.26 1.41
CA ASP A 56 -4.09 -0.91 0.09
C ASP A 56 -4.92 -1.52 -1.05
N ASN A 57 -5.42 -2.74 -0.86
CA ASN A 57 -6.12 -3.52 -1.89
C ASN A 57 -7.65 -3.50 -1.72
N ASP A 58 -8.17 -2.69 -0.81
CA ASP A 58 -9.60 -2.50 -0.53
C ASP A 58 -10.27 -1.56 -1.56
N ILE A 59 -9.94 -1.80 -2.83
CA ILE A 59 -10.46 -1.10 -4.01
C ILE A 59 -11.45 -2.05 -4.69
N GLU A 60 -12.56 -1.50 -5.19
CA GLU A 60 -13.56 -2.27 -5.91
C GLU A 60 -12.90 -3.13 -7.00
N LYS A 61 -13.26 -4.41 -7.08
CA LYS A 61 -12.71 -5.45 -7.97
C LYS A 61 -11.31 -5.95 -7.60
N ILE A 62 -10.45 -5.14 -6.98
CA ILE A 62 -9.14 -5.63 -6.49
C ILE A 62 -9.33 -6.65 -5.38
N THR A 63 -10.36 -6.47 -4.55
CA THR A 63 -10.78 -7.42 -3.50
C THR A 63 -11.18 -8.81 -4.01
N LEU A 64 -11.37 -8.99 -5.32
CA LEU A 64 -11.61 -10.32 -5.92
C LEU A 64 -10.32 -11.17 -5.98
N ALA A 65 -9.15 -10.55 -5.85
CA ALA A 65 -7.87 -11.24 -5.85
C ALA A 65 -7.68 -12.04 -4.56
N LYS A 66 -7.24 -13.29 -4.71
CA LYS A 66 -6.73 -14.10 -3.61
C LYS A 66 -5.22 -14.02 -3.61
N ASN A 67 -4.64 -13.63 -2.48
CA ASN A 67 -3.21 -13.38 -2.34
C ASN A 67 -2.51 -14.49 -1.55
N LYS A 68 -1.24 -14.71 -1.87
CA LYS A 68 -0.33 -15.56 -1.12
C LYS A 68 1.05 -14.89 -1.04
N ILE A 69 1.68 -15.00 0.11
CA ILE A 69 3.05 -14.55 0.34
C ILE A 69 3.93 -15.79 0.50
N ASP A 70 5.07 -15.80 -0.16
CA ASP A 70 6.14 -16.77 0.04
C ASP A 70 7.33 -16.05 0.67
N GLU A 71 7.52 -16.28 1.98
CA GLU A 71 8.56 -15.66 2.77
C GLU A 71 9.97 -16.07 2.32
N ASN A 72 10.15 -17.36 2.05
CA ASN A 72 11.45 -17.94 1.70
C ASN A 72 11.91 -17.46 0.32
N GLY A 73 10.99 -17.46 -0.66
CA GLY A 73 11.23 -16.97 -2.00
C GLY A 73 11.17 -15.43 -2.13
N LYS A 74 10.74 -14.73 -1.07
CA LYS A 74 10.53 -13.28 -1.04
C LYS A 74 9.66 -12.78 -2.21
N PHE A 75 8.50 -13.39 -2.41
CA PHE A 75 7.56 -12.97 -3.45
C PHE A 75 6.10 -13.09 -2.99
N ALA A 76 5.21 -12.41 -3.72
CA ALA A 76 3.77 -12.57 -3.56
C ALA A 76 3.14 -13.00 -4.88
N THR A 77 2.09 -13.82 -4.80
CA THR A 77 1.24 -14.17 -5.93
C THR A 77 -0.20 -13.79 -5.67
N SER A 78 -0.92 -13.48 -6.75
CA SER A 78 -2.34 -13.17 -6.70
C SER A 78 -3.05 -13.74 -7.92
N SER A 79 -4.27 -14.26 -7.74
CA SER A 79 -5.14 -14.75 -8.81
C SER A 79 -6.60 -14.40 -8.52
N VAL A 80 -7.44 -14.33 -9.56
CA VAL A 80 -8.88 -14.12 -9.39
C VAL A 80 -9.59 -15.43 -9.71
N PHE A 81 -10.23 -16.04 -8.71
CA PHE A 81 -10.87 -17.37 -8.83
C PHE A 81 -9.95 -18.45 -9.42
N GLY A 82 -8.63 -18.36 -9.21
CA GLY A 82 -7.64 -19.27 -9.78
C GLY A 82 -7.20 -18.95 -11.22
N PHE A 83 -7.75 -17.90 -11.83
CA PHE A 83 -7.35 -17.43 -13.16
C PHE A 83 -6.31 -16.32 -13.09
N LYS A 84 -5.57 -16.18 -14.19
CA LYS A 84 -4.61 -15.08 -14.44
C LYS A 84 -3.67 -14.83 -13.26
N GLU A 85 -3.09 -15.90 -12.70
CA GLU A 85 -2.11 -15.74 -11.62
C GLU A 85 -0.96 -14.82 -12.06
N ARG A 86 -0.62 -13.88 -11.18
CA ARG A 86 0.51 -12.96 -11.33
C ARG A 86 1.43 -13.05 -10.13
N LYS A 87 2.72 -12.78 -10.36
CA LYS A 87 3.78 -12.88 -9.35
C LYS A 87 4.57 -11.58 -9.30
N ALA A 88 4.79 -11.06 -8.10
CA ALA A 88 5.70 -9.96 -7.85
C ALA A 88 6.81 -10.42 -6.90
N ILE A 89 8.06 -10.24 -7.33
CA ILE A 89 9.25 -10.61 -6.56
C ILE A 89 9.79 -9.38 -5.83
N TYR A 90 10.28 -9.57 -4.60
CA TYR A 90 11.04 -8.54 -3.91
C TYR A 90 12.52 -8.64 -4.29
N ARG A 91 13.08 -7.51 -4.70
CA ARG A 91 14.50 -7.36 -5.02
C ARG A 91 15.11 -6.37 -4.05
N GLU A 92 16.00 -6.86 -3.21
CA GLU A 92 16.58 -6.07 -2.14
C GLU A 92 17.28 -4.82 -2.70
N GLY A 93 16.94 -3.65 -2.14
CA GLY A 93 17.43 -2.35 -2.59
C GLY A 93 16.76 -1.77 -3.85
N LEU A 94 15.91 -2.54 -4.54
CA LEU A 94 15.13 -2.09 -5.71
C LEU A 94 13.61 -2.11 -5.48
N GLY A 95 13.14 -2.83 -4.47
CA GLY A 95 11.71 -2.96 -4.15
C GLY A 95 11.04 -4.13 -4.86
N ALA A 96 9.71 -4.08 -5.00
CA ALA A 96 8.93 -5.16 -5.60
C ALA A 96 8.75 -4.96 -7.11
N THR A 97 8.99 -6.02 -7.88
CA THR A 97 8.86 -6.05 -9.34
C THR A 97 7.81 -7.07 -9.74
N LEU A 98 6.78 -6.63 -10.47
CA LEU A 98 5.85 -7.54 -11.14
C LEU A 98 6.55 -8.18 -12.33
N ILE A 99 6.53 -9.51 -12.42
CA ILE A 99 7.25 -10.26 -13.46
C ILE A 99 6.28 -11.07 -14.33
N ASN A 100 6.77 -11.47 -15.52
CA ASN A 100 6.07 -12.35 -16.44
C ASN A 100 6.81 -13.69 -16.56
N ALA A 101 6.30 -14.60 -17.41
CA ALA A 101 6.87 -15.93 -17.60
C ALA A 101 8.29 -15.92 -18.18
N ASP A 102 8.63 -14.90 -18.97
CA ASP A 102 9.92 -14.78 -19.65
C ASP A 102 11.00 -14.12 -18.78
N PHE A 103 10.65 -13.69 -17.55
CA PHE A 103 11.59 -13.03 -16.66
C PHE A 103 12.53 -14.05 -16.01
N ASP A 104 13.82 -13.92 -16.29
CA ASP A 104 14.85 -14.76 -15.69
C ASP A 104 15.25 -14.24 -14.29
N ILE A 105 14.70 -14.90 -13.27
CA ILE A 105 14.97 -14.60 -11.85
C ILE A 105 16.41 -14.93 -11.41
N SER A 106 17.14 -15.74 -12.17
CA SER A 106 18.52 -16.12 -11.84
C SER A 106 19.53 -15.05 -12.21
N LYS A 107 19.16 -14.13 -13.10
CA LYS A 107 20.05 -13.05 -13.54
C LYS A 107 20.35 -12.10 -12.37
N PRO A 108 21.64 -11.78 -12.14
CA PRO A 108 22.00 -10.80 -11.13
C PRO A 108 21.49 -9.41 -11.52
N TYR A 109 21.32 -8.55 -10.52
CA TYR A 109 20.92 -7.17 -10.74
C TYR A 109 21.81 -6.19 -9.99
N LYS A 110 21.92 -4.98 -10.56
CA LYS A 110 22.61 -3.87 -9.93
C LYS A 110 21.77 -3.35 -8.77
N VAL A 111 22.38 -3.26 -7.59
CA VAL A 111 21.78 -2.65 -6.40
C VAL A 111 22.42 -1.28 -6.20
N PRO A 112 21.63 -0.21 -6.01
CA PRO A 112 22.20 1.11 -5.74
C PRO A 112 22.99 1.09 -4.42
N LYS A 113 24.24 1.54 -4.46
CA LYS A 113 25.05 1.77 -3.25
C LYS A 113 24.62 3.11 -2.64
N ARG A 114 23.77 3.05 -1.61
CA ARG A 114 23.30 4.24 -0.89
C ARG A 114 24.11 4.43 0.39
N THR A 115 24.66 5.62 0.61
CA THR A 115 25.28 5.97 1.88
C THR A 115 24.18 6.19 2.92
N LYS A 116 24.15 5.35 3.95
CA LYS A 116 23.30 5.54 5.12
C LYS A 116 24.11 6.28 6.18
N ILE A 117 23.82 7.56 6.38
CA ILE A 117 24.39 8.32 7.49
C ILE A 117 23.51 8.05 8.70
N ASN A 118 24.09 7.47 9.75
CA ASN A 118 23.44 7.36 11.06
C ASN A 118 24.07 8.40 11.98
N ASN A 119 23.27 9.36 12.43
CA ASN A 119 23.72 10.43 13.30
C ASN A 119 22.95 10.40 14.62
N ASN A 120 23.67 10.51 15.73
CA ASN A 120 23.13 10.52 17.08
C ASN A 120 22.54 11.88 17.50
N LEU A 121 22.40 12.84 16.58
CA LEU A 121 21.65 14.07 16.80
C LEU A 121 20.14 13.83 16.71
N PRO A 122 19.32 14.62 17.42
CA PRO A 122 17.87 14.58 17.27
C PRO A 122 17.43 15.14 15.90
N PHE A 123 16.19 14.88 15.51
CA PHE A 123 15.53 15.55 14.40
C PHE A 123 15.71 17.09 14.47
N PRO A 124 15.93 17.79 13.33
CA PRO A 124 16.04 17.26 11.95
C PRO A 124 17.46 16.86 11.54
N TYR A 125 18.45 16.99 12.43
CA TYR A 125 19.86 16.86 12.08
C TYR A 125 20.42 15.44 12.24
N GLY A 126 19.66 14.53 12.81
CA GLY A 126 20.02 13.12 12.92
C GLY A 126 18.82 12.21 13.13
N ASN A 127 19.11 11.00 13.59
CA ASN A 127 18.18 9.88 13.63
C ASN A 127 17.62 9.61 15.02
N ASN A 128 18.09 10.33 16.04
CA ASN A 128 17.62 10.14 17.40
C ASN A 128 16.29 10.84 17.62
N GLU A 129 15.53 10.32 18.58
CA GLU A 129 14.35 11.01 19.09
C GLU A 129 14.74 12.40 19.61
N PRO A 130 13.79 13.35 19.58
CA PRO A 130 13.92 14.61 20.29
C PRO A 130 14.32 14.35 21.76
N LYS A 131 15.30 15.11 22.26
CA LYS A 131 15.80 14.94 23.65
C LYS A 131 14.71 15.12 24.71
N VAL A 132 13.67 15.87 24.38
CA VAL A 132 12.48 16.09 25.22
C VAL A 132 11.28 15.88 24.30
N SER A 133 10.69 14.69 24.34
CA SER A 133 9.40 14.42 23.71
C SER A 133 8.31 14.69 24.74
N LEU A 134 7.37 15.56 24.40
CA LEU A 134 6.16 15.77 25.19
C LEU A 134 5.27 14.51 25.10
N PRO A 135 4.30 14.32 26.04
CA PRO A 135 3.46 13.12 26.07
C PRO A 135 2.69 12.82 24.78
N ASN A 136 2.58 13.80 23.89
CA ASN A 136 1.91 13.73 22.59
C ASN A 136 2.88 13.64 21.39
N GLY A 137 4.17 13.34 21.62
CA GLY A 137 5.17 13.17 20.56
C GLY A 137 5.76 14.47 20.01
N MET A 138 5.40 15.63 20.56
CA MET A 138 5.95 16.93 20.15
C MET A 138 7.35 17.19 20.75
N ASP A 139 8.20 17.88 20.01
CA ASP A 139 9.55 18.26 20.47
C ASP A 139 9.53 19.49 21.40
N SER A 140 8.53 20.37 21.24
CA SER A 140 8.50 21.70 21.85
C SER A 140 7.10 22.33 21.86
N VAL A 141 6.89 23.29 22.77
CA VAL A 141 5.71 24.16 22.81
C VAL A 141 6.09 25.58 22.43
N PHE A 142 5.41 26.14 21.43
CA PHE A 142 5.60 27.53 21.00
C PHE A 142 4.40 28.39 21.42
N ALA A 143 4.65 29.47 22.16
CA ALA A 143 3.59 30.37 22.64
C ALA A 143 2.78 31.05 21.51
N ASN A 144 3.34 31.12 20.29
CA ASN A 144 2.68 31.71 19.13
C ASN A 144 1.82 30.71 18.33
N ILE A 145 1.65 29.48 18.82
CA ILE A 145 0.84 28.45 18.18
C ILE A 145 -0.44 28.22 19.00
N ASP A 146 -1.57 28.28 18.30
CA ASP A 146 -2.86 27.85 18.83
C ASP A 146 -2.97 26.33 18.73
N TYR A 147 -2.54 25.62 19.78
CA TYR A 147 -2.51 24.15 19.80
C TYR A 147 -3.90 23.53 19.74
N GLU A 148 -4.93 24.19 20.27
CA GLU A 148 -6.30 23.68 20.18
C GLU A 148 -6.77 23.64 18.72
N LYS A 149 -6.48 24.68 17.93
CA LYS A 149 -6.78 24.67 16.50
C LYS A 149 -5.92 23.67 15.73
N LEU A 150 -4.64 23.56 16.06
CA LEU A 150 -3.72 22.60 15.44
C LEU A 150 -4.20 21.15 15.66
N GLU A 151 -4.51 20.79 16.90
CA GLU A 151 -4.98 19.45 17.25
C GLU A 151 -6.32 19.14 16.60
N LYS A 152 -7.25 20.10 16.53
CA LYS A 152 -8.51 19.94 15.77
C LYS A 152 -8.25 19.70 14.29
N ALA A 153 -7.32 20.43 13.68
CA ALA A 153 -6.97 20.24 12.27
C ALA A 153 -6.34 18.87 12.01
N VAL A 154 -5.38 18.46 12.84
CA VAL A 154 -4.73 17.15 12.76
C VAL A 154 -5.76 16.03 12.99
N ALA A 155 -6.61 16.14 14.01
CA ALA A 155 -7.66 15.17 14.26
C ALA A 155 -8.66 15.06 13.10
N ASN A 156 -9.01 16.20 12.49
CA ASN A 156 -9.89 16.23 11.31
C ASN A 156 -9.23 15.65 10.05
N ALA A 157 -7.92 15.43 10.00
CA ALA A 157 -7.34 14.70 8.87
C ALA A 157 -7.71 13.21 8.88
N PHE A 158 -8.06 12.66 10.04
CA PHE A 158 -8.39 11.23 10.19
C PHE A 158 -9.89 11.01 10.07
N ASP A 159 -10.26 9.79 9.66
CA ASP A 159 -11.63 9.34 9.73
C ASP A 159 -12.03 9.01 11.17
N VAL A 160 -13.32 9.12 11.48
CA VAL A 160 -13.87 8.87 12.82
C VAL A 160 -15.07 7.93 12.73
N ASN A 161 -15.34 7.18 13.80
CA ASN A 161 -16.50 6.29 13.93
C ASN A 161 -16.62 5.26 12.80
N GLY A 162 -15.49 4.69 12.36
CA GLY A 162 -15.44 3.64 11.33
C GLY A 162 -15.79 4.11 9.91
N LYS A 163 -15.89 5.43 9.67
CA LYS A 163 -16.03 5.95 8.30
C LYS A 163 -14.77 5.67 7.50
N ILE A 164 -14.93 5.42 6.21
CA ILE A 164 -13.82 5.25 5.26
C ILE A 164 -13.99 6.35 4.21
N ASN A 165 -13.30 7.48 4.39
CA ASN A 165 -13.40 8.62 3.49
C ASN A 165 -12.02 9.25 3.23
N LYS A 166 -11.37 9.79 4.26
CA LYS A 166 -10.05 10.44 4.13
C LYS A 166 -8.91 9.43 4.02
N ARG A 167 -9.00 8.30 4.74
CA ARG A 167 -7.99 7.22 4.76
C ARG A 167 -6.56 7.71 5.06
N THR A 168 -6.45 8.74 5.89
CA THR A 168 -5.16 9.32 6.29
C THR A 168 -4.40 8.35 7.18
N ARG A 169 -3.17 7.99 6.80
CA ARG A 169 -2.30 7.07 7.57
C ARG A 169 -1.39 7.78 8.56
N SER A 170 -0.98 9.00 8.23
CA SER A 170 -0.05 9.78 9.05
C SER A 170 -0.23 11.27 8.77
N VAL A 171 -0.08 12.09 9.80
CA VAL A 171 0.08 13.55 9.70
C VAL A 171 1.26 13.96 10.55
N LEU A 172 2.16 14.75 9.96
CA LEU A 172 3.31 15.34 10.63
C LEU A 172 3.32 16.84 10.36
N VAL A 173 3.46 17.65 11.40
CA VAL A 173 3.56 19.10 11.30
C VAL A 173 4.88 19.55 11.92
N ILE A 174 5.70 20.21 11.12
CA ILE A 174 7.02 20.72 11.52
C ILE A 174 6.97 22.25 11.51
N TYR A 175 7.47 22.86 12.58
CA TYR A 175 7.63 24.32 12.70
C TYR A 175 8.96 24.64 13.36
N LYS A 176 9.77 25.50 12.72
CA LYS A 176 11.10 25.89 13.19
C LYS A 176 11.96 24.67 13.59
N ASP A 177 12.06 23.70 12.69
CA ASP A 177 12.83 22.47 12.89
C ASP A 177 12.39 21.62 14.09
N LYS A 178 11.13 21.78 14.53
CA LYS A 178 10.52 21.00 15.61
C LYS A 178 9.25 20.35 15.15
N ILE A 179 9.09 19.08 15.50
CA ILE A 179 7.80 18.41 15.35
C ILE A 179 6.85 19.00 16.39
N ILE A 180 5.78 19.62 15.91
CA ILE A 180 4.77 20.28 16.74
C ILE A 180 3.41 19.57 16.69
N ALA A 181 3.26 18.55 15.85
CA ALA A 181 2.18 17.58 15.92
C ALA A 181 2.55 16.35 15.08
N GLU A 182 2.22 15.17 15.59
CA GLU A 182 2.42 13.90 14.91
C GLU A 182 1.26 12.98 15.27
N LYS A 183 0.66 12.33 14.28
CA LYS A 183 -0.42 11.37 14.48
C LYS A 183 -0.38 10.30 13.41
N TYR A 184 -0.62 9.06 13.82
CA TYR A 184 -0.70 7.89 12.96
C TYR A 184 -2.06 7.21 13.07
N ASP A 185 -2.49 6.56 12.01
CA ASP A 185 -3.65 5.68 12.04
C ASP A 185 -3.28 4.31 12.61
N THR A 186 -4.29 3.49 12.91
CA THR A 186 -4.13 2.16 13.47
C THR A 186 -3.21 1.30 12.59
N GLY A 187 -2.15 0.74 13.18
CA GLY A 187 -1.19 -0.11 12.47
C GLY A 187 -0.10 0.65 11.71
N PHE A 188 -0.02 1.98 11.86
CA PHE A 188 1.06 2.81 11.33
C PHE A 188 1.82 3.50 12.47
N ASP A 189 3.09 3.78 12.20
CA ASP A 189 4.00 4.50 13.07
C ASP A 189 5.02 5.30 12.24
N LYS A 190 5.95 5.97 12.92
CA LYS A 190 7.04 6.73 12.30
C LYS A 190 7.99 5.93 11.42
N ASN A 191 8.02 4.60 11.57
CA ASN A 191 8.87 3.71 10.78
C ASN A 191 8.15 3.16 9.55
N SER A 192 6.83 3.35 9.47
CA SER A 192 6.00 2.87 8.39
C SER A 192 6.30 3.60 7.08
N LYS A 193 6.41 2.85 5.99
CA LYS A 193 6.73 3.32 4.64
C LYS A 193 5.45 3.45 3.84
N ILE A 194 5.09 4.69 3.53
CA ILE A 194 3.87 5.01 2.81
C ILE A 194 4.19 5.29 1.33
N LEU A 195 3.26 4.95 0.43
CA LEU A 195 3.39 5.22 -0.99
C LEU A 195 3.37 6.75 -1.24
N GLY A 196 4.51 7.29 -1.71
CA GLY A 196 4.65 8.73 -1.98
C GLY A 196 4.07 9.22 -3.30
N TRP A 197 3.84 8.33 -4.28
CA TRP A 197 3.35 8.70 -5.61
C TRP A 197 4.11 9.90 -6.20
N SER A 198 3.40 10.95 -6.63
CA SER A 198 3.97 12.16 -7.24
C SER A 198 4.85 13.00 -6.30
N MET A 199 5.05 12.59 -5.04
CA MET A 199 5.99 13.23 -4.12
C MET A 199 7.45 12.78 -4.32
N THR A 200 7.69 11.72 -5.10
CA THR A 200 9.04 11.22 -5.44
C THR A 200 9.64 11.97 -6.61
#